data_AF-A0A9W6HJ80-F1
#
_entry.id   AF-A0A9W6HJ80-F1
#
_cell.length_a   1.000
_cell.length_b   1.000
_cell.length_c   1.000
_cell.angle_alpha   90.00
_cell.angle_beta   90.00
_cell.angle_gamma   90.00
#
_symmetry.space_group_name_H-M   'P 1'
#
loop_
_entity.id
_entity.type
_entity.pdbx_description
1 polymer ?
#
loop_
_entity_poly.entity_id
_entity_poly.type
_entity_poly.pdbx_seq_one_letter_code
_entity_poly.pdbx_strand_id
1 'polypeptide(L)'
;MKSLHPAPVAAVIGSGLRAIFGAMLLVRRPRPIHPRGRMLAGTVRWVGERRRTGIDWIDSPPPSGEMPVTARVSRSIGLPDALPDILGLALRVQIDGGAAGGAADGTADIEFASTGRAFPLRFALLPVRRAERARYGILLPYRGRRGPVLLSAKTLDGSPTDAAWRLVLAAATPLGRWQPFALVRLQPLPEQTPQPRFDAGTRVLPGARMYPWVRALRQPSYDVVQRESAVASATTPPPSR
;
A
#
# COMPACT_ATOMS: atom_id res chain seq x y z
N MET A 1 18.83 -16.19 36.98
CA MET A 1 17.58 -15.40 36.89
C MET A 1 16.91 -15.68 35.56
N LYS A 2 15.66 -16.18 35.59
CA LYS A 2 14.91 -16.69 34.42
C LYS A 2 14.48 -15.54 33.50
N SER A 3 14.65 -15.73 32.19
CA SER A 3 14.22 -14.81 31.14
C SER A 3 12.69 -14.84 30.99
N LEU A 4 12.05 -13.70 31.26
CA LEU A 4 10.63 -13.51 30.98
C LEU A 4 10.44 -13.38 29.47
N HIS A 5 9.84 -14.41 28.86
CA HIS A 5 9.45 -14.42 27.46
C HIS A 5 8.30 -13.42 27.20
N PRO A 6 8.38 -12.52 26.21
CA PRO A 6 7.26 -11.66 25.78
C PRO A 6 6.26 -12.38 24.82
N ALA A 7 6.26 -13.71 24.78
CA ALA A 7 5.57 -14.51 23.77
C ALA A 7 4.01 -14.52 23.82
N PRO A 8 3.30 -14.42 24.97
CA PRO A 8 1.86 -14.67 24.97
C PRO A 8 1.04 -13.50 24.43
N VAL A 9 1.47 -12.25 24.66
CA VAL A 9 0.75 -11.05 24.20
C VAL A 9 0.87 -10.88 22.68
N ALA A 10 2.03 -11.19 22.12
CA ALA A 10 2.26 -11.16 20.68
C ALA A 10 1.44 -12.23 19.92
N ALA A 11 1.26 -13.41 20.52
CA ALA A 11 0.47 -14.49 19.95
C ALA A 11 -1.04 -14.19 19.96
N VAL A 12 -1.56 -13.59 21.04
CA VAL A 12 -2.99 -13.22 21.14
C VAL A 12 -3.35 -12.09 20.17
N ILE A 13 -2.49 -11.07 20.04
CA ILE A 13 -2.66 -9.99 19.06
C ILE A 13 -2.57 -10.53 17.63
N GLY A 14 -1.65 -11.45 17.36
CA GLY A 14 -1.49 -12.10 16.05
C GLY A 14 -2.71 -12.91 15.61
N SER A 15 -3.36 -13.62 16.55
CA SER A 15 -4.55 -14.42 16.29
C SER A 15 -5.80 -13.57 16.06
N GLY A 16 -5.99 -12.49 16.83
CA GLY A 16 -7.10 -11.56 16.64
C GLY A 16 -7.04 -10.83 15.30
N LEU A 17 -5.84 -10.39 14.91
CA LEU A 17 -5.60 -9.80 13.59
C LEU A 17 -5.87 -10.80 12.46
N ARG A 18 -5.42 -12.06 12.59
CA ARG A 18 -5.68 -13.12 11.61
C ARG A 18 -7.18 -13.34 11.35
N ALA A 19 -8.00 -13.34 12.40
CA ALA A 19 -9.45 -13.52 12.27
C ALA A 19 -10.13 -12.34 11.55
N ILE A 20 -9.76 -11.10 11.90
CA ILE A 20 -10.26 -9.88 11.25
C ILE A 20 -9.86 -9.86 9.77
N PHE A 21 -8.62 -10.21 9.44
CA PHE A 21 -8.15 -10.24 8.05
C PHE A 21 -8.72 -11.41 7.24
N GLY A 22 -8.99 -12.56 7.87
CA GLY A 22 -9.71 -13.68 7.24
C GLY A 22 -11.13 -13.30 6.84
N ALA A 23 -11.85 -12.57 7.70
CA ALA A 23 -13.18 -12.05 7.40
C ALA A 23 -13.18 -11.04 6.23
N MET A 24 -12.12 -10.23 6.08
CA MET A 24 -11.98 -9.29 4.96
C MET A 24 -11.69 -9.97 3.61
N LEU A 25 -11.04 -11.13 3.62
CA LEU A 25 -10.83 -11.92 2.40
C LEU A 25 -12.12 -12.58 1.88
N LEU A 26 -13.06 -12.90 2.77
CA LEU A 26 -14.39 -13.43 2.41
C LEU A 26 -15.27 -12.42 1.65
N VAL A 27 -14.95 -11.13 1.75
CA VAL A 27 -15.64 -10.05 1.01
C VAL A 27 -15.04 -9.87 -0.40
N ARG A 28 -13.90 -10.50 -0.72
CA ARG A 28 -13.27 -10.41 -2.04
C ARG A 28 -13.99 -11.31 -3.04
N ARG A 29 -14.88 -10.73 -3.85
CA ARG A 29 -15.28 -11.36 -5.11
C ARG A 29 -14.09 -11.40 -6.09
N PRO A 30 -13.95 -12.45 -6.92
CA PRO A 30 -13.06 -12.39 -8.08
C PRO A 30 -13.56 -11.25 -8.97
N ARG A 31 -12.66 -10.30 -9.28
CA ARG A 31 -12.78 -9.10 -10.15
C ARG A 31 -14.17 -8.77 -10.72
N PRO A 32 -14.60 -7.50 -10.62
CA PRO A 32 -13.85 -6.40 -11.22
C PRO A 32 -13.51 -5.28 -10.23
N ILE A 33 -12.23 -5.12 -9.92
CA ILE A 33 -11.73 -4.04 -9.06
C ILE A 33 -11.48 -2.80 -9.96
N HIS A 34 -12.50 -1.96 -10.09
CA HIS A 34 -12.59 -0.60 -10.70
C HIS A 34 -12.23 -0.45 -12.18
N PRO A 35 -13.21 -0.35 -13.10
CA PRO A 35 -12.99 0.30 -14.39
C PRO A 35 -12.78 1.83 -14.26
N ARG A 36 -13.06 2.44 -13.10
CA ARG A 36 -12.99 3.90 -12.88
C ARG A 36 -11.94 4.30 -11.83
N GLY A 37 -10.72 3.78 -11.95
CA GLY A 37 -9.59 4.36 -11.23
C GLY A 37 -9.15 5.65 -11.93
N ARG A 38 -8.73 6.68 -11.18
CA ARG A 38 -8.06 7.84 -11.77
C ARG A 38 -6.57 7.73 -11.52
N MET A 39 -5.79 7.87 -12.59
CA MET A 39 -4.34 7.92 -12.52
C MET A 39 -3.89 9.35 -12.18
N LEU A 40 -2.84 9.44 -11.39
CA LEU A 40 -2.19 10.71 -11.06
C LEU A 40 -0.67 10.52 -11.17
N ALA A 41 0.05 11.61 -11.38
CA ALA A 41 1.51 11.63 -11.31
C ALA A 41 2.00 12.81 -10.48
N GLY A 42 3.21 12.70 -9.96
CA GLY A 42 3.90 13.83 -9.36
C GLY A 42 5.12 13.36 -8.59
N THR A 43 5.33 13.93 -7.40
CA THR A 43 6.54 13.70 -6.62
C THR A 43 6.25 13.36 -5.17
N VAL A 44 7.11 12.52 -4.60
CA VAL A 44 7.26 12.31 -3.16
C VAL A 44 8.54 13.00 -2.70
N ARG A 45 8.43 13.85 -1.68
CA ARG A 45 9.55 14.60 -1.10
C ARG A 45 9.64 14.30 0.39
N TRP A 46 10.79 13.84 0.85
CA TRP A 46 11.01 13.54 2.27
C TRP A 46 11.17 14.85 3.04
N VAL A 47 10.62 14.88 4.25
CA VAL A 47 10.57 16.09 5.10
C VAL A 47 10.83 15.75 6.56
N GLY A 48 11.34 16.73 7.29
CA GLY A 48 11.68 16.61 8.71
C GLY A 48 12.96 15.82 8.94
N GLU A 49 13.25 15.52 10.21
CA GLU A 49 14.46 14.80 10.59
C GLU A 49 14.48 13.36 10.07
N ARG A 50 15.69 12.81 9.87
CA ARG A 50 15.85 11.40 9.48
C ARG A 50 15.13 10.49 10.47
N ARG A 51 14.29 9.61 9.92
CA ARG A 51 13.54 8.64 10.72
C ARG A 51 14.37 7.38 10.92
N ARG A 52 13.97 6.60 11.91
CA ARG A 52 14.57 5.30 12.20
C ARG A 52 13.48 4.24 12.35
N THR A 53 12.66 4.12 11.32
CA THR A 53 11.55 3.16 11.20
C THR A 53 12.05 1.73 10.97
N GLY A 54 13.25 1.56 10.42
CA GLY A 54 13.79 0.29 9.95
C GLY A 54 13.31 -0.09 8.55
N ILE A 55 12.74 0.85 7.78
CA ILE A 55 12.47 0.72 6.34
C ILE A 55 13.41 1.70 5.63
N ASP A 56 14.30 1.17 4.79
CA ASP A 56 15.37 1.97 4.18
C ASP A 56 14.82 3.06 3.26
N TRP A 57 13.71 2.80 2.55
CA TRP A 57 13.03 3.82 1.73
C TRP A 57 12.55 5.04 2.55
N ILE A 58 12.29 4.87 3.86
CA ILE A 58 11.85 5.96 4.74
C ILE A 58 13.06 6.62 5.42
N ASP A 59 14.01 5.80 5.86
CA ASP A 59 15.12 6.22 6.71
C ASP A 59 16.32 6.79 5.91
N SER A 60 16.42 6.42 4.63
CA SER A 60 17.50 6.78 3.71
C SER A 60 16.92 7.41 2.43
N PRO A 61 16.43 8.66 2.48
CA PRO A 61 15.93 9.36 1.30
C PRO A 61 17.04 9.52 0.25
N PRO A 62 16.67 9.64 -1.04
CA PRO A 62 17.65 9.88 -2.11
C PRO A 62 18.37 11.22 -1.91
N PRO A 63 19.56 11.42 -2.50
CA PRO A 63 20.29 12.68 -2.41
C PRO A 63 19.51 13.91 -2.89
N SER A 64 18.64 13.73 -3.90
CA SER A 64 17.73 14.77 -4.40
C SER A 64 16.69 15.21 -3.37
N GLY A 65 16.40 14.38 -2.35
CA GLY A 65 15.32 14.58 -1.39
C GLY A 65 13.92 14.34 -1.94
N GLU A 66 13.77 14.03 -3.23
CA GLU A 66 12.50 13.76 -3.89
C GLU A 66 12.61 12.73 -5.02
N MET A 67 11.50 12.04 -5.30
CA MET A 67 11.39 11.06 -6.38
C MET A 67 10.06 11.18 -7.12
N PRO A 68 10.02 10.78 -8.40
CA PRO A 68 8.76 10.61 -9.12
C PRO A 68 7.88 9.54 -8.48
N VAL A 69 6.57 9.79 -8.51
CA VAL A 69 5.55 8.84 -8.07
C VAL A 69 4.37 8.86 -9.03
N THR A 70 3.88 7.67 -9.36
CA THR A 70 2.60 7.48 -10.04
C THR A 70 1.60 6.98 -9.01
N ALA A 71 0.37 7.49 -9.05
CA ALA A 71 -0.67 7.10 -8.12
C ALA A 71 -1.94 6.69 -8.85
N ARG A 72 -2.76 5.90 -8.14
CA ARG A 72 -4.12 5.55 -8.57
C ARG A 72 -5.08 5.69 -7.40
N VAL A 73 -6.15 6.44 -7.60
CA VAL A 73 -7.29 6.50 -6.67
C VAL A 73 -8.41 5.63 -7.23
N SER A 74 -9.07 4.87 -6.35
CA SER A 74 -10.07 3.88 -6.77
C SER A 74 -11.12 3.59 -5.67
N ARG A 75 -12.20 2.87 -6.00
CA ARG A 75 -13.40 2.68 -5.15
C ARG A 75 -13.75 1.20 -4.89
N SER A 76 -13.15 0.52 -3.91
CA SER A 76 -13.09 -0.95 -3.73
C SER A 76 -14.38 -1.77 -3.98
N ILE A 77 -15.54 -1.30 -3.53
CA ILE A 77 -16.81 -2.03 -3.73
C ILE A 77 -17.43 -1.67 -5.09
N GLY A 78 -17.28 -0.43 -5.54
CA GLY A 78 -17.85 0.07 -6.79
C GLY A 78 -19.27 0.58 -6.64
N LEU A 79 -19.63 1.07 -5.44
CA LEU A 79 -20.95 1.66 -5.20
C LEU A 79 -21.12 2.97 -5.98
N PRO A 80 -22.36 3.39 -6.32
CA PRO A 80 -22.65 4.66 -6.98
C PRO A 80 -22.01 5.87 -6.30
N ASP A 81 -21.77 6.94 -7.05
CA ASP A 81 -20.93 8.04 -6.57
C ASP A 81 -21.45 8.77 -5.34
N ALA A 82 -22.77 8.77 -5.15
CA ALA A 82 -23.43 9.35 -3.98
C ALA A 82 -23.19 8.56 -2.66
N LEU A 83 -22.82 7.28 -2.75
CA LEU A 83 -22.68 6.40 -1.59
C LEU A 83 -21.24 6.31 -1.06
N PRO A 84 -21.04 6.12 0.25
CA PRO A 84 -19.73 5.79 0.82
C PRO A 84 -19.18 4.48 0.25
N ASP A 85 -17.87 4.40 0.06
CA ASP A 85 -17.15 3.20 -0.39
C ASP A 85 -15.80 3.11 0.32
N ILE A 86 -15.14 1.96 0.26
CA ILE A 86 -13.75 1.83 0.67
C ILE A 86 -12.88 2.40 -0.44
N LEU A 87 -12.25 3.55 -0.20
CA LEU A 87 -11.41 4.19 -1.20
C LEU A 87 -9.99 3.64 -1.14
N GLY A 88 -9.46 3.28 -2.30
CA GLY A 88 -8.07 2.87 -2.48
C GLY A 88 -7.19 4.06 -2.91
N LEU A 89 -5.97 4.09 -2.40
CA LEU A 89 -4.89 4.93 -2.91
C LEU A 89 -3.66 4.03 -3.09
N ALA A 90 -3.23 3.82 -4.32
CA ALA A 90 -2.01 3.10 -4.62
C ALA A 90 -0.94 4.10 -5.09
N LEU A 91 0.28 3.96 -4.56
CA LEU A 91 1.45 4.72 -4.99
C LEU A 91 2.48 3.76 -5.58
N ARG A 92 3.03 4.08 -6.74
CA ARG A 92 4.20 3.44 -7.34
C ARG A 92 5.34 4.43 -7.28
N VAL A 93 6.34 4.09 -6.50
CA VAL A 93 7.52 4.91 -6.27
C VAL A 93 8.70 4.32 -7.02
N GLN A 94 9.53 5.19 -7.58
CA GLN A 94 10.82 4.78 -8.09
C GLN A 94 11.74 4.41 -6.92
N ILE A 95 12.65 3.47 -7.14
CA ILE A 95 13.69 3.09 -6.19
C ILE A 95 15.04 3.14 -6.90
N ASP A 96 16.06 3.66 -6.23
CA ASP A 96 17.42 3.65 -6.78
C ASP A 96 17.95 2.21 -6.78
N GLY A 97 18.40 1.76 -7.96
CA GLY A 97 18.86 0.40 -8.20
C GLY A 97 20.05 0.04 -7.31
N GLY A 98 19.81 -0.74 -6.26
CA GLY A 98 20.86 -1.18 -5.35
C GLY A 98 20.39 -1.68 -3.99
N ALA A 99 19.14 -1.42 -3.59
CA ALA A 99 18.62 -1.93 -2.31
C ALA A 99 17.91 -3.28 -2.48
N ALA A 100 18.19 -4.23 -1.57
CA ALA A 100 17.49 -5.50 -1.48
C ALA A 100 15.99 -5.26 -1.16
N GLY A 101 15.16 -5.22 -2.20
CA GLY A 101 13.72 -4.97 -2.13
C GLY A 101 13.24 -4.02 -3.23
N GLY A 102 12.26 -4.47 -4.01
CA GLY A 102 11.73 -3.77 -5.19
C GLY A 102 11.43 -4.73 -6.34
N ALA A 103 10.62 -4.31 -7.31
CA ALA A 103 10.50 -5.03 -8.56
C ALA A 103 11.74 -4.84 -9.44
N ALA A 104 11.96 -5.78 -10.37
CA ALA A 104 13.07 -5.75 -11.33
C ALA A 104 13.09 -4.48 -12.20
N ASP A 105 11.93 -3.79 -12.31
CA ASP A 105 11.76 -2.53 -13.02
C ASP A 105 12.20 -1.30 -12.21
N GLY A 106 12.79 -1.47 -11.02
CA GLY A 106 13.22 -0.36 -10.18
C GLY A 106 12.06 0.38 -9.52
N THR A 107 10.94 -0.31 -9.26
CA THR A 107 9.78 0.29 -8.60
C THR A 107 9.31 -0.48 -7.38
N ALA A 108 8.61 0.23 -6.47
CA ALA A 108 7.89 -0.35 -5.36
C ALA A 108 6.47 0.22 -5.28
N ASP A 109 5.52 -0.59 -4.80
CA ASP A 109 4.13 -0.20 -4.63
C ASP A 109 3.75 -0.11 -3.15
N ILE A 110 2.96 0.91 -2.82
CA ILE A 110 2.30 1.06 -1.53
C ILE A 110 0.79 1.12 -1.79
N GLU A 111 0.05 0.17 -1.20
CA GLU A 111 -1.40 0.07 -1.35
C GLU A 111 -2.08 0.48 -0.04
N PHE A 112 -2.69 1.67 -0.06
CA PHE A 112 -3.52 2.15 1.03
C PHE A 112 -5.00 1.92 0.74
N ALA A 113 -5.77 1.83 1.82
CA ALA A 113 -7.22 1.91 1.78
C ALA A 113 -7.72 2.93 2.80
N SER A 114 -8.97 3.37 2.68
CA SER A 114 -9.61 4.23 3.67
C SER A 114 -9.77 3.49 4.99
N THR A 115 -9.10 3.98 6.04
CA THR A 115 -9.07 3.36 7.38
C THR A 115 -9.24 4.39 8.49
N GLY A 116 -9.39 3.92 9.72
CA GLY A 116 -9.32 4.78 10.90
C GLY A 116 -7.89 5.24 11.21
N ARG A 117 -7.75 6.16 12.18
CA ARG A 117 -6.44 6.73 12.57
C ARG A 117 -5.84 6.12 13.84
N ALA A 118 -6.68 5.85 14.82
CA ALA A 118 -6.26 5.40 16.14
C ALA A 118 -6.37 3.89 16.26
N PHE A 119 -5.68 3.30 17.23
CA PHE A 119 -5.96 1.93 17.62
C PHE A 119 -7.38 1.85 18.20
N PRO A 120 -8.19 0.81 17.87
CA PRO A 120 -7.92 -0.26 16.90
C PRO A 120 -8.29 0.10 15.46
N LEU A 121 -9.04 1.18 15.23
CA LEU A 121 -9.62 1.55 13.92
C LEU A 121 -8.60 1.72 12.78
N ARG A 122 -7.31 1.92 13.05
CA ARG A 122 -6.24 1.94 12.03
C ARG A 122 -6.05 0.61 11.29
N PHE A 123 -6.63 -0.46 11.81
CA PHE A 123 -6.70 -1.79 11.17
C PHE A 123 -8.07 -2.11 10.57
N ALA A 124 -9.02 -1.16 10.61
CA ALA A 124 -10.37 -1.32 10.07
C ALA A 124 -10.55 -0.50 8.80
N LEU A 125 -11.17 -1.10 7.78
CA LEU A 125 -11.64 -0.37 6.61
C LEU A 125 -12.84 0.49 6.98
N LEU A 126 -12.80 1.76 6.58
CA LEU A 126 -13.89 2.70 6.84
C LEU A 126 -14.44 3.22 5.51
N PRO A 127 -15.75 3.07 5.25
CA PRO A 127 -16.36 3.61 4.06
C PRO A 127 -16.44 5.13 4.16
N VAL A 128 -16.04 5.81 3.09
CA VAL A 128 -16.00 7.26 2.99
C VAL A 128 -16.52 7.70 1.62
N ARG A 129 -17.10 8.89 1.54
CA ARG A 129 -17.69 9.41 0.29
C ARG A 129 -16.68 10.12 -0.61
N ARG A 130 -15.64 10.71 -0.02
CA ARG A 130 -14.74 11.67 -0.68
C ARG A 130 -13.28 11.29 -0.42
N ALA A 131 -12.50 11.19 -1.48
CA ALA A 131 -11.11 10.78 -1.43
C ALA A 131 -10.23 11.78 -0.67
N GLU A 132 -10.45 13.07 -0.92
CA GLU A 132 -9.77 14.18 -0.26
C GLU A 132 -10.07 14.30 1.24
N ARG A 133 -11.13 13.63 1.72
CA ARG A 133 -11.49 13.57 3.15
C ARG A 133 -11.02 12.29 3.83
N ALA A 134 -10.57 11.30 3.06
CA ALA A 134 -10.20 10.01 3.59
C ALA A 134 -8.90 10.08 4.39
N ARG A 135 -8.80 9.17 5.37
CA ARG A 135 -7.52 8.77 5.95
C ARG A 135 -7.14 7.46 5.31
N TYR A 136 -5.97 7.41 4.72
CA TYR A 136 -5.47 6.24 4.05
C TYR A 136 -4.47 5.54 4.94
N GLY A 137 -4.58 4.22 5.09
CA GLY A 137 -3.64 3.39 5.83
C GLY A 137 -3.39 2.08 5.12
N ILE A 138 -2.19 1.54 5.28
CA ILE A 138 -1.96 0.12 4.98
C ILE A 138 -2.59 -0.70 6.11
N LEU A 139 -3.36 -1.73 5.77
CA LEU A 139 -3.99 -2.60 6.77
C LEU A 139 -2.99 -3.52 7.46
N LEU A 140 -1.97 -3.94 6.72
CA LEU A 140 -0.99 -4.92 7.15
C LEU A 140 0.37 -4.23 7.31
N PRO A 141 1.01 -4.31 8.48
CA PRO A 141 2.29 -3.67 8.68
C PRO A 141 3.37 -4.34 7.82
N TYR A 142 4.27 -3.54 7.29
CA TYR A 142 5.56 -4.04 6.83
C TYR A 142 6.37 -4.51 8.04
N ARG A 143 7.21 -5.53 7.83
CA ARG A 143 8.28 -5.89 8.76
C ARG A 143 9.52 -5.09 8.43
N GLY A 144 9.75 -4.00 9.16
CA GLY A 144 11.02 -3.29 9.15
C GLY A 144 12.09 -3.99 9.99
N ARG A 145 13.33 -3.51 9.91
CA ARG A 145 14.46 -4.00 10.73
C ARG A 145 14.26 -3.80 12.23
N ARG A 146 13.40 -2.86 12.62
CA ARG A 146 13.12 -2.48 14.01
C ARG A 146 11.73 -2.93 14.50
N GLY A 147 11.02 -3.71 13.70
CA GLY A 147 9.68 -4.20 14.03
C GLY A 147 8.61 -3.81 13.00
N PRO A 148 7.33 -3.99 13.35
CA PRO A 148 6.21 -3.68 12.46
C PRO A 148 6.08 -2.17 12.23
N VAL A 149 5.92 -1.79 10.96
CA VAL A 149 5.72 -0.41 10.53
C VAL A 149 4.45 -0.31 9.69
N LEU A 150 3.54 0.56 10.12
CA LEU A 150 2.38 0.99 9.35
C LEU A 150 2.70 2.29 8.63
N LEU A 151 2.14 2.45 7.44
CA LEU A 151 2.14 3.68 6.68
C LEU A 151 0.72 4.24 6.59
N SER A 152 0.63 5.56 6.56
CA SER A 152 -0.61 6.29 6.25
C SER A 152 -0.35 7.41 5.27
N ALA A 153 -1.41 7.80 4.55
CA ALA A 153 -1.46 9.03 3.78
C ALA A 153 -2.67 9.85 4.23
N LYS A 154 -2.50 11.17 4.32
CA LYS A 154 -3.58 12.11 4.67
C LYS A 154 -3.53 13.30 3.74
N THR A 155 -4.68 13.69 3.20
CA THR A 155 -4.81 14.94 2.45
C THR A 155 -4.47 16.14 3.34
N LEU A 156 -3.63 17.01 2.80
CA LEU A 156 -3.39 18.35 3.32
C LEU A 156 -4.36 19.32 2.66
N ASP A 157 -4.48 19.26 1.33
CA ASP A 157 -5.36 20.07 0.50
C ASP A 157 -5.47 19.50 -0.92
N GLY A 158 -6.37 20.10 -1.70
CA GLY A 158 -6.67 19.66 -3.07
C GLY A 158 -7.56 18.41 -3.13
N SER A 159 -7.75 17.91 -4.35
CA SER A 159 -8.60 16.76 -4.65
C SER A 159 -7.99 15.95 -5.77
N PRO A 160 -8.14 14.61 -5.79
CA PRO A 160 -7.67 13.79 -6.92
C PRO A 160 -8.44 14.01 -8.23
N THR A 161 -9.50 14.84 -8.23
CA THR A 161 -10.34 15.08 -9.42
C THR A 161 -10.00 16.36 -10.17
N ASP A 162 -9.83 17.47 -9.45
CA ASP A 162 -9.94 18.82 -10.05
C ASP A 162 -8.76 19.74 -9.74
N ALA A 163 -7.83 19.32 -8.89
CA ALA A 163 -6.72 20.17 -8.44
C ALA A 163 -5.45 19.37 -8.17
N ALA A 164 -4.33 20.07 -7.97
CA ALA A 164 -3.16 19.45 -7.38
C ALA A 164 -3.52 18.90 -5.99
N TRP A 165 -3.31 17.61 -5.77
CA TRP A 165 -3.64 16.93 -4.53
C TRP A 165 -2.38 16.74 -3.69
N ARG A 166 -2.35 17.35 -2.51
CA ARG A 166 -1.21 17.27 -1.59
C ARG A 166 -1.55 16.36 -0.42
N LEU A 167 -0.68 15.39 -0.19
CA LEU A 167 -0.79 14.41 0.89
C LEU A 167 0.45 14.48 1.78
N VAL A 168 0.28 14.16 3.05
CA VAL A 168 1.39 13.83 3.95
C VAL A 168 1.42 12.33 4.20
N LEU A 169 2.59 11.73 4.03
CA LEU A 169 2.86 10.36 4.45
C LEU A 169 3.40 10.34 5.88
N ALA A 170 2.91 9.39 6.66
CA ALA A 170 3.37 9.17 8.02
C ALA A 170 3.58 7.68 8.30
N ALA A 171 4.55 7.39 9.16
CA ALA A 171 4.83 6.05 9.65
C ALA A 171 4.46 5.92 11.13
N ALA A 172 4.09 4.71 11.56
CA ALA A 172 3.87 4.41 12.97
C ALA A 172 4.19 2.95 13.26
N THR A 173 4.56 2.65 14.50
CA THR A 173 4.38 1.28 15.03
C THR A 173 2.88 1.01 15.23
N PRO A 174 2.44 -0.27 15.35
CA PRO A 174 1.04 -0.62 15.53
C PRO A 174 0.30 0.18 16.61
N LEU A 175 0.96 0.42 17.75
CA LEU A 175 0.41 1.18 18.88
C LEU A 175 0.99 2.61 18.99
N GLY A 176 1.91 2.98 18.10
CA GLY A 176 2.62 4.24 18.16
C GLY A 176 1.83 5.43 17.62
N ARG A 177 2.39 6.62 17.85
CA ARG A 177 1.95 7.86 17.22
C ARG A 177 2.39 7.89 15.75
N TRP A 178 1.55 8.48 14.90
CA TRP A 178 1.89 8.76 13.50
C TRP A 178 2.97 9.85 13.44
N GLN A 179 4.07 9.54 12.77
CA GLN A 179 5.19 10.46 12.54
C GLN A 179 5.26 10.78 11.05
N PRO A 180 4.96 12.04 10.64
CA PRO A 180 5.14 12.49 9.27
C PRO A 180 6.58 12.32 8.78
N PHE A 181 6.77 11.93 7.53
CA PHE A 181 8.10 11.78 6.94
C PHE A 181 8.20 12.23 5.48
N ALA A 182 7.10 12.34 4.74
CA ALA A 182 7.14 12.79 3.36
C ALA A 182 5.88 13.57 2.98
N LEU A 183 6.02 14.43 1.98
CA LEU A 183 4.93 15.10 1.28
C LEU A 183 4.81 14.49 -0.11
N VAL A 184 3.59 14.23 -0.54
CA VAL A 184 3.30 13.77 -1.90
C VAL A 184 2.46 14.84 -2.58
N ARG A 185 2.88 15.22 -3.78
CA ARG A 185 2.13 16.14 -4.65
C ARG A 185 1.72 15.36 -5.89
N LEU A 186 0.43 15.33 -6.18
CA LEU A 186 -0.14 14.60 -7.31
C LEU A 186 -0.96 15.54 -8.19
N GLN A 187 -0.91 15.32 -9.49
CA GLN A 187 -1.78 15.95 -10.46
C GLN A 187 -2.57 14.86 -11.20
N PRO A 188 -3.89 15.07 -11.44
CA PRO A 188 -4.67 14.16 -12.25
C PRO A 188 -4.06 14.00 -13.65
N LEU A 189 -3.99 12.76 -14.11
CA LEU A 189 -3.61 12.46 -15.50
C LEU A 189 -4.87 12.36 -16.38
N PRO A 190 -4.73 12.49 -17.71
CA PRO A 190 -5.84 12.28 -18.64
C PRO A 190 -6.55 10.94 -18.41
N GLU A 191 -7.87 10.90 -18.59
CA GLU A 191 -8.67 9.71 -18.26
C GLU A 191 -8.25 8.45 -19.06
N GLN A 192 -7.69 8.62 -20.25
CA GLN A 192 -7.22 7.52 -21.11
C GLN A 192 -5.86 6.96 -20.70
N THR A 193 -5.25 7.46 -19.62
CA THR A 193 -3.94 6.98 -19.14
C THR A 193 -4.00 5.48 -18.80
N PRO A 194 -3.08 4.65 -19.32
CA PRO A 194 -3.00 3.24 -18.98
C PRO A 194 -2.91 3.02 -17.47
N GLN A 195 -3.65 2.04 -16.96
CA GLN A 195 -3.75 1.76 -15.53
C GLN A 195 -2.99 0.47 -15.19
N PRO A 196 -1.67 0.54 -14.91
CA PRO A 196 -0.92 -0.66 -14.56
C PRO A 196 -1.45 -1.27 -13.26
N ARG A 197 -1.22 -2.57 -13.10
CA ARG A 197 -1.51 -3.26 -11.85
C ARG A 197 -0.52 -2.83 -10.77
N PHE A 198 -1.03 -2.37 -9.64
CA PHE A 198 -0.28 -2.21 -8.40
C PHE A 198 -0.29 -3.55 -7.64
N ASP A 199 0.84 -3.87 -7.00
CA ASP A 199 1.02 -5.07 -6.20
C ASP A 199 2.07 -4.84 -5.10
N ALA A 200 1.63 -4.29 -3.96
CA ALA A 200 2.49 -4.09 -2.79
C ALA A 200 2.94 -5.41 -2.11
N GLY A 201 2.44 -6.57 -2.57
CA GLY A 201 2.88 -7.88 -2.09
C GLY A 201 4.16 -8.36 -2.76
N THR A 202 4.38 -8.00 -4.03
CA THR A 202 5.58 -8.34 -4.81
C THR A 202 6.53 -7.16 -4.97
N ARG A 203 6.00 -5.96 -5.21
CA ARG A 203 6.76 -4.71 -5.35
C ARG A 203 6.96 -4.04 -3.98
N VAL A 204 7.76 -4.65 -3.11
CA VAL A 204 7.94 -4.18 -1.72
C VAL A 204 8.98 -3.07 -1.63
N LEU A 205 8.77 -2.11 -0.71
CA LEU A 205 9.72 -1.03 -0.45
C LEU A 205 11.12 -1.56 -0.01
N PRO A 206 12.21 -0.90 -0.40
CA PRO A 206 13.54 -1.13 0.13
C PRO A 206 13.59 -1.19 1.67
N GLY A 207 14.18 -2.25 2.22
CA GLY A 207 14.27 -2.50 3.65
C GLY A 207 12.97 -2.95 4.33
N ALA A 208 11.84 -3.01 3.60
CA ALA A 208 10.60 -3.60 4.08
C ALA A 208 10.49 -5.07 3.66
N ARG A 209 9.82 -5.87 4.50
CA ARG A 209 9.44 -7.25 4.19
C ARG A 209 7.97 -7.47 4.50
N MET A 210 7.34 -8.39 3.79
CA MET A 210 6.01 -8.88 4.16
C MET A 210 6.14 -9.96 5.24
N TYR A 211 5.24 -9.96 6.22
CA TYR A 211 5.18 -11.07 7.18
C TYR A 211 4.75 -12.36 6.47
N PRO A 212 5.29 -13.54 6.85
CA PRO A 212 4.90 -14.82 6.23
C PRO A 212 3.40 -15.10 6.25
N TRP A 213 2.71 -14.75 7.35
CA TRP A 213 1.26 -14.91 7.46
C TRP A 213 0.47 -13.98 6.52
N VAL A 214 1.02 -12.79 6.20
CA VAL A 214 0.41 -11.88 5.21
C VAL A 214 0.54 -12.46 3.81
N ARG A 215 1.69 -13.04 3.47
CA ARG A 215 1.87 -13.76 2.20
C ARG A 215 0.88 -14.91 2.09
N ALA A 216 0.75 -15.72 3.14
CA ALA A 216 -0.19 -16.84 3.19
C ALA A 216 -1.67 -16.40 3.03
N LEU A 217 -2.07 -15.26 3.61
CA LEU A 217 -3.40 -14.69 3.39
C LEU A 217 -3.64 -14.22 1.95
N ARG A 218 -2.59 -13.78 1.23
CA ARG A 218 -2.69 -13.37 -0.18
C ARG A 218 -2.53 -14.55 -1.16
N GLN A 219 -2.11 -15.73 -0.68
CA GLN A 219 -1.81 -16.92 -1.49
C GLN A 219 -2.95 -17.35 -2.43
N PRO A 220 -4.24 -17.36 -2.02
CA PRO A 220 -5.34 -17.74 -2.91
C PRO A 220 -5.49 -16.81 -4.13
N SER A 221 -5.06 -15.54 -4.00
CA SER A 221 -5.04 -14.59 -5.11
C SER A 221 -3.80 -14.73 -6.01
N TYR A 222 -2.70 -15.30 -5.50
CA TYR A 222 -1.49 -15.59 -6.28
C TYR A 222 -1.63 -16.88 -7.10
N ASP A 223 -2.32 -17.90 -6.56
CA ASP A 223 -2.54 -19.17 -7.26
C ASP A 223 -3.39 -19.00 -8.53
N VAL A 224 -4.31 -18.03 -8.54
CA VAL A 224 -5.09 -17.65 -9.72
C VAL A 224 -4.21 -17.01 -10.80
N VAL A 225 -3.25 -16.17 -10.41
CA VAL A 225 -2.31 -15.52 -11.35
C VAL A 225 -1.33 -16.54 -11.94
N GLN A 226 -0.84 -17.48 -11.14
CA GLN A 226 0.04 -18.54 -11.64
C GLN A 226 -0.68 -19.47 -12.64
N ARG A 227 -1.98 -19.74 -12.44
CA ARG A 227 -2.78 -20.47 -13.43
C ARG A 227 -2.97 -19.67 -14.72
N GLU A 228 -3.28 -18.37 -14.64
CA GLU A 228 -3.42 -17.51 -15.83
C GLU A 228 -2.09 -17.40 -16.62
N SER A 229 -0.95 -17.26 -15.94
CA SER A 229 0.37 -17.23 -16.58
C SER A 229 0.77 -18.60 -17.17
N ALA A 230 0.47 -19.71 -16.49
CA ALA A 230 0.74 -21.05 -17.01
C ALA A 230 -0.10 -21.35 -18.28
N VAL A 231 -1.35 -20.89 -18.33
CA VAL A 231 -2.22 -21.02 -19.52
C VAL A 231 -1.72 -20.13 -20.67
N ALA A 232 -1.28 -18.91 -20.38
CA ALA A 232 -0.71 -18.00 -21.40
C ALA A 232 0.61 -18.54 -22.00
N SER A 233 1.48 -19.12 -21.16
CA SER A 233 2.72 -19.78 -21.63
C SER A 233 2.45 -21.07 -22.42
N ALA A 234 1.34 -21.76 -22.16
CA ALA A 234 0.93 -22.95 -22.92
C ALA A 234 0.29 -22.64 -24.28
N THR A 235 -0.13 -21.38 -24.53
CA THR A 235 -0.85 -20.96 -25.74
C THR A 235 0.04 -20.23 -26.75
N THR A 236 1.33 -20.02 -26.46
CA THR A 236 2.28 -19.44 -27.43
C THR A 236 2.90 -20.57 -28.27
N PRO A 237 2.54 -20.74 -29.56
CA PRO A 237 3.18 -21.72 -30.41
C PRO A 237 4.63 -21.27 -30.72
N PRO A 238 5.57 -22.21 -30.93
CA PRO A 238 6.94 -21.87 -31.29
C PRO A 238 6.99 -21.15 -32.65
N PRO A 239 7.94 -20.23 -32.86
CA PRO A 239 8.09 -19.53 -34.14
C PRO A 239 8.41 -20.54 -35.25
N SER A 240 7.67 -20.47 -36.35
CA SER A 240 7.91 -21.27 -37.56
C SER A 240 9.27 -20.90 -38.16
N ARG A 241 10.11 -21.91 -38.40
CA ARG A 241 11.30 -21.81 -39.27
C ARG A 241 10.91 -21.83 -40.73
#